data_AF-A0A4V2I6R2-F1
#
_entry.id   AF-A0A4V2I6R2-F1
#
_cell.length_a   1.000
_cell.length_b   1.000
_cell.length_c   1.000
_cell.angle_alpha   90.00
_cell.angle_beta   90.00
_cell.angle_gamma   90.00
#
_symmetry.space_group_name_H-M   'P 1'
#
loop_
_entity.id
_entity.type
_entity.pdbx_description
1 polymer ?
#
loop_
_entity_poly.entity_id
_entity_poly.type
_entity_poly.pdbx_seq_one_letter_code
_entity_poly.pdbx_strand_id
1 'polypeptide(L)'
;MEIILWNSVTVLSKALIYIGFAVLAGCLFFSHFNNKYTASARIEKTVLCLALLASILWFFAQVGALAEEGIVGAFDADLISMIWSSSVGEVTVFRVIGFAVALVALFCFSYTTSKWFFLRRCILFLSLTTIAFSFTLIGHISSQGFVDKALLCVHVLIMAWWMGALYPLKRACSHLEARELHSVMEKFGQQASFMVGTLFLAGLGLAYSLLGSLENLVNSRYGQMLIVKLILVSFISMLAVRHKYKLVPNLKRELDSSKLNKSISMEMLIAFLILFITAGLTSIVGPEY
;
A
#
# COMPACT_ATOMS: atom_id res chain seq x y z
N MET A 1 28.11 4.67 10.18
CA MET A 1 27.44 5.50 9.16
C MET A 1 26.67 4.64 8.17
N GLU A 2 27.21 3.47 7.81
CA GLU A 2 26.62 2.54 6.83
C GLU A 2 25.28 1.92 7.26
N ILE A 3 25.13 1.54 8.53
CA ILE A 3 23.86 1.03 9.07
C ILE A 3 22.72 2.04 8.86
N ILE A 4 22.98 3.34 9.09
CA ILE A 4 21.97 4.40 8.90
C ILE A 4 21.62 4.54 7.42
N LEU A 5 22.61 4.48 6.54
CA LEU A 5 22.42 4.55 5.09
C LEU A 5 21.52 3.40 4.61
N TRP A 6 21.87 2.15 4.92
CA TRP A 6 21.14 0.98 4.45
C TRP A 6 19.74 0.85 5.04
N ASN A 7 19.58 1.19 6.32
CA ASN A 7 18.27 1.26 6.95
C ASN A 7 17.38 2.31 6.29
N SER A 8 17.94 3.49 5.98
CA SER A 8 17.19 4.57 5.32
C SER A 8 16.76 4.17 3.91
N VAL A 9 17.66 3.60 3.11
CA VAL A 9 17.35 3.14 1.74
C VAL A 9 16.30 2.02 1.79
N THR A 10 16.41 1.09 2.75
CA THR A 10 15.45 -0.01 2.92
C THR A 10 14.06 0.51 3.26
N VAL A 11 13.94 1.41 4.24
CA VAL A 11 12.64 1.99 4.66
C VAL A 11 12.04 2.82 3.54
N LEU A 12 12.81 3.70 2.90
CA LEU A 12 12.33 4.53 1.80
C LEU A 12 11.85 3.67 0.61
N SER A 13 12.61 2.64 0.26
CA SER A 13 12.24 1.74 -0.82
C SER A 13 10.95 0.98 -0.50
N LYS A 14 10.80 0.42 0.70
CA LYS A 14 9.56 -0.24 1.11
C LYS A 14 8.37 0.72 1.15
N ALA A 15 8.55 1.95 1.63
CA ALA A 15 7.50 2.96 1.61
C ALA A 15 7.01 3.25 0.18
N LEU A 16 7.93 3.42 -0.78
CA LEU A 16 7.59 3.60 -2.19
C LEU A 16 6.90 2.38 -2.79
N ILE A 17 7.33 1.17 -2.45
CA ILE A 17 6.67 -0.08 -2.86
C ILE A 17 5.23 -0.12 -2.35
N TYR A 18 4.99 0.22 -1.08
CA TYR A 18 3.66 0.20 -0.48
C TYR A 18 2.74 1.27 -1.08
N ILE A 19 3.27 2.46 -1.35
CA ILE A 19 2.54 3.53 -2.03
C ILE A 19 2.20 3.10 -3.46
N GLY A 20 3.14 2.51 -4.20
CA GLY A 20 2.87 1.98 -5.54
C GLY A 20 1.83 0.88 -5.55
N PHE A 21 1.88 -0.04 -4.58
CA PHE A 21 0.90 -1.10 -4.40
C PHE A 21 -0.51 -0.54 -4.12
N ALA A 22 -0.61 0.48 -3.25
CA ALA A 22 -1.86 1.18 -3.00
C ALA A 22 -2.37 1.89 -4.27
N VAL A 23 -1.53 2.63 -4.99
CA VAL A 23 -1.90 3.31 -6.24
C VAL A 23 -2.39 2.32 -7.29
N LEU A 24 -1.77 1.14 -7.42
CA LEU A 24 -2.22 0.08 -8.32
C LEU A 24 -3.66 -0.38 -7.98
N ALA A 25 -3.93 -0.65 -6.70
CA ALA A 25 -5.27 -1.04 -6.25
C ALA A 25 -6.31 0.08 -6.48
N GLY A 26 -5.93 1.34 -6.19
CA GLY A 26 -6.74 2.51 -6.44
C GLY A 26 -7.11 2.69 -7.92
N CYS A 27 -6.14 2.50 -8.83
CA CYS A 27 -6.37 2.52 -10.28
C CYS A 27 -7.40 1.48 -10.71
N LEU A 28 -7.25 0.24 -10.22
CA LEU A 28 -8.15 -0.85 -10.54
C LEU A 28 -9.57 -0.56 -10.05
N PHE A 29 -9.70 -0.07 -8.81
CA PHE A 29 -10.99 0.25 -8.20
C PHE A 29 -11.71 1.40 -8.91
N PHE A 30 -11.04 2.54 -9.12
CA PHE A 30 -11.68 3.71 -9.71
C PHE A 30 -12.03 3.55 -11.18
N SER A 31 -11.31 2.70 -11.91
CA SER A 31 -11.67 2.32 -13.27
C SER A 31 -13.06 1.68 -13.36
N HIS A 32 -13.57 1.08 -12.27
CA HIS A 32 -14.92 0.51 -12.23
C HIS A 32 -16.03 1.58 -12.10
N PHE A 33 -15.76 2.69 -11.40
CA PHE A 33 -16.78 3.68 -11.05
C PHE A 33 -16.91 4.81 -12.07
N ASN A 34 -15.82 5.20 -12.73
CA ASN A 34 -15.87 6.30 -13.69
C ASN A 34 -14.77 6.22 -14.75
N ASN A 35 -15.15 5.87 -15.98
CA ASN A 35 -14.23 5.82 -17.13
C ASN A 35 -13.62 7.19 -17.48
N LYS A 36 -14.25 8.31 -17.09
CA LYS A 36 -13.75 9.68 -17.33
C LYS A 36 -12.66 10.11 -16.35
N TYR A 37 -12.49 9.40 -15.22
CA TYR A 37 -11.54 9.73 -14.16
C TYR A 37 -10.07 9.47 -14.53
N THR A 38 -9.85 8.82 -15.67
CA THR A 38 -8.55 8.37 -16.21
C THR A 38 -7.59 9.51 -16.60
N ALA A 39 -8.01 10.76 -16.40
CA ALA A 39 -7.31 11.99 -16.74
C ALA A 39 -6.02 12.30 -15.92
N SER A 40 -5.43 11.35 -15.18
CA SER A 40 -4.02 11.50 -14.77
C SER A 40 -3.29 10.18 -14.64
N ALA A 41 -3.38 9.37 -15.70
CA ALA A 41 -2.48 8.23 -15.93
C ALA A 41 -1.01 8.56 -15.66
N ARG A 42 -0.60 9.83 -15.80
CA ARG A 42 0.77 10.29 -15.56
C ARG A 42 1.23 10.06 -14.11
N ILE A 43 0.47 10.53 -13.11
CA ILE A 43 0.90 10.41 -11.70
C ILE A 43 0.93 8.94 -11.29
N GLU A 44 -0.07 8.16 -11.69
CA GLU A 44 -0.14 6.74 -11.37
C GLU A 44 1.02 5.97 -12.00
N LYS A 45 1.33 6.23 -13.29
CA LYS A 45 2.51 5.68 -13.96
C LYS A 45 3.81 6.09 -13.30
N THR A 46 3.97 7.35 -12.90
CA THR A 46 5.16 7.82 -12.19
C THR A 46 5.36 7.09 -10.87
N VAL A 47 4.31 6.96 -10.06
CA VAL A 47 4.40 6.27 -8.78
C VAL A 47 4.69 4.78 -8.96
N LEU A 48 4.08 4.11 -9.94
CA LEU A 48 4.38 2.71 -10.24
C LEU A 48 5.80 2.50 -10.78
N CYS A 49 6.31 3.44 -11.57
CA CYS A 49 7.72 3.44 -12.00
C CYS A 49 8.67 3.58 -10.81
N LEU A 50 8.37 4.51 -9.89
CA LEU A 50 9.14 4.66 -8.66
C LEU A 50 9.08 3.41 -7.78
N ALA A 51 7.93 2.74 -7.68
CA ALA A 51 7.80 1.49 -6.92
C ALA A 51 8.57 0.32 -7.55
N LEU A 52 8.64 0.27 -8.89
CA LEU A 52 9.48 -0.69 -9.62
C LEU A 52 10.96 -0.44 -9.32
N LEU A 53 11.43 0.80 -9.46
CA LEU A 53 12.82 1.18 -9.17
C LEU A 53 13.14 0.93 -7.69
N ALA A 54 12.23 1.25 -6.78
CA ALA A 54 12.36 0.97 -5.35
C ALA A 54 12.45 -0.53 -5.05
N SER A 55 11.79 -1.40 -5.83
CA SER A 55 11.92 -2.86 -5.66
C SER A 55 13.33 -3.35 -5.98
N ILE A 56 13.96 -2.78 -7.01
CA ILE A 56 15.35 -3.08 -7.39
C ILE A 56 16.32 -2.50 -6.36
N LEU A 57 16.14 -1.23 -5.98
CA LEU A 57 16.97 -0.58 -4.96
C LEU A 57 16.89 -1.30 -3.61
N TRP A 58 15.71 -1.80 -3.24
CA TRP A 58 15.53 -2.57 -2.01
C TRP A 58 16.39 -3.84 -2.00
N PHE A 59 16.48 -4.56 -3.13
CA PHE A 59 17.34 -5.75 -3.25
C PHE A 59 18.81 -5.40 -3.00
N PHE A 60 19.34 -4.41 -3.71
CA PHE A 60 20.72 -3.96 -3.54
C PHE A 60 20.99 -3.39 -2.14
N ALA A 61 19.98 -2.79 -1.50
CA ALA A 61 20.10 -2.36 -0.11
C ALA A 61 20.25 -3.54 0.86
N GLN A 62 19.64 -4.70 0.58
CA GLN A 62 19.88 -5.91 1.39
C GLN A 62 21.29 -6.47 1.17
N VAL A 63 21.78 -6.46 -0.07
CA VAL A 63 23.17 -6.87 -0.38
C VAL A 63 24.17 -5.96 0.34
N GLY A 64 24.03 -4.65 0.19
CA GLY A 64 24.93 -3.67 0.82
C GLY A 64 24.88 -3.69 2.35
N ALA A 65 23.70 -3.93 2.93
CA ALA A 65 23.56 -4.10 4.38
C ALA A 65 24.32 -5.33 4.90
N LEU A 66 24.40 -6.41 4.11
CA LEU A 66 25.13 -7.62 4.46
C LEU A 66 26.65 -7.50 4.22
N ALA A 67 27.04 -6.74 3.20
CA ALA A 67 28.44 -6.59 2.81
C ALA A 67 29.28 -5.80 3.83
N GLU A 68 28.69 -4.79 4.50
CA GLU A 68 29.39 -3.90 5.43
C GLU A 68 30.65 -3.20 4.84
N GLU A 69 30.69 -3.04 3.51
CA GLU A 69 31.78 -2.40 2.75
C GLU A 69 31.29 -1.14 1.99
N GLY A 70 30.43 -0.35 2.63
CA GLY A 70 29.84 0.84 2.04
C GLY A 70 29.05 0.55 0.76
N ILE A 71 28.92 1.56 -0.11
CA ILE A 71 28.10 1.45 -1.34
C ILE A 71 28.67 0.43 -2.32
N VAL A 72 29.99 0.23 -2.34
CA VAL A 72 30.65 -0.72 -3.25
C VAL A 72 30.25 -2.15 -2.94
N GLY A 73 30.12 -2.50 -1.66
CA GLY A 73 29.68 -3.82 -1.22
C GLY A 73 28.28 -4.23 -1.70
N ALA A 74 27.41 -3.26 -2.04
CA ALA A 74 26.11 -3.58 -2.64
C ALA A 74 26.22 -4.22 -4.04
N PHE A 75 27.38 -4.11 -4.69
CA PHE A 75 27.66 -4.66 -6.02
C PHE A 75 28.60 -5.87 -5.97
N ASP A 76 28.84 -6.44 -4.78
CA ASP A 76 29.60 -7.67 -4.63
C ASP A 76 28.87 -8.85 -5.28
N ALA A 77 29.55 -9.54 -6.21
CA ALA A 77 28.93 -10.58 -7.03
C ALA A 77 28.55 -11.83 -6.22
N ASP A 78 29.36 -12.19 -5.23
CA ASP A 78 29.12 -13.36 -4.39
C ASP A 78 27.92 -13.11 -3.47
N LEU A 79 27.85 -11.94 -2.84
CA LEU A 79 26.71 -11.55 -2.00
C LEU A 79 25.43 -11.34 -2.83
N ILE A 80 25.52 -10.81 -4.04
CA ILE A 80 24.37 -10.75 -4.96
C ILE A 80 23.85 -12.16 -5.23
N SER A 81 24.73 -13.11 -5.56
CA SER A 81 24.32 -14.49 -5.88
C SER A 81 23.67 -15.19 -4.67
N MET A 82 24.18 -14.92 -3.48
CA MET A 82 23.66 -15.44 -2.21
C MET A 82 22.26 -14.87 -1.91
N ILE A 83 22.10 -13.54 -1.96
CA ILE A 83 20.82 -12.87 -1.69
C ILE A 83 19.79 -13.19 -2.77
N TRP A 84 20.21 -13.33 -4.03
CA TRP A 84 19.35 -13.73 -5.15
C TRP A 84 18.73 -15.12 -4.96
N SER A 85 19.49 -16.04 -4.36
CA SER A 85 19.02 -17.41 -4.06
C SER A 85 18.17 -17.52 -2.78
N SER A 86 17.89 -16.39 -2.13
CA SER A 86 17.07 -16.31 -0.91
C SER A 86 15.64 -15.82 -1.21
N SER A 87 14.79 -15.78 -0.18
CA SER A 87 13.45 -15.17 -0.25
C SER A 87 13.47 -13.71 -0.69
N VAL A 88 14.58 -12.98 -0.45
CA VAL A 88 14.74 -11.60 -0.90
C VAL A 88 14.73 -11.52 -2.43
N GLY A 89 15.43 -12.43 -3.11
CA GLY A 89 15.44 -12.55 -4.57
C GLY A 89 14.05 -12.86 -5.12
N GLU A 90 13.38 -13.88 -4.57
CA GLU A 90 12.02 -14.26 -4.98
C GLU A 90 11.02 -13.10 -4.86
N VAL A 91 11.01 -12.41 -3.71
CA VAL A 91 10.15 -11.24 -3.49
C VAL A 91 10.43 -10.12 -4.47
N THR A 92 11.71 -9.88 -4.77
CA THR A 92 12.12 -8.85 -5.73
C THR A 92 11.59 -9.18 -7.11
N VAL A 93 11.70 -10.43 -7.56
CA VAL A 93 11.17 -10.90 -8.85
C VAL A 93 9.66 -10.67 -8.94
N PHE A 94 8.89 -11.13 -7.94
CA PHE A 94 7.43 -10.95 -7.94
C PHE A 94 7.02 -9.47 -7.99
N ARG A 95 7.71 -8.60 -7.24
CA ARG A 95 7.41 -7.17 -7.22
C ARG A 95 7.77 -6.47 -8.53
N VAL A 96 8.97 -6.74 -9.07
CA VAL A 96 9.42 -6.15 -10.35
C VAL A 96 8.51 -6.59 -11.48
N ILE A 97 8.20 -7.89 -11.61
CA ILE A 97 7.27 -8.40 -12.62
C ILE A 97 5.88 -7.78 -12.42
N GLY A 98 5.36 -7.78 -11.19
CA GLY A 98 4.03 -7.23 -10.89
C GLY A 98 3.89 -5.77 -11.31
N PHE A 99 4.85 -4.91 -10.93
CA PHE A 99 4.85 -3.49 -11.29
C PHE A 99 5.13 -3.27 -12.79
N ALA A 100 6.06 -4.02 -13.40
CA ALA A 100 6.37 -3.90 -14.82
C ALA A 100 5.16 -4.25 -15.69
N VAL A 101 4.50 -5.37 -15.40
CA VAL A 101 3.28 -5.81 -16.09
C VAL A 101 2.15 -4.79 -15.90
N ALA A 102 2.00 -4.22 -14.71
CA ALA A 102 1.02 -3.16 -14.47
C ALA A 102 1.32 -1.91 -15.32
N LEU A 103 2.59 -1.48 -15.38
CA LEU A 103 3.01 -0.34 -16.21
C LEU A 103 2.72 -0.59 -17.69
N VAL A 104 3.10 -1.77 -18.22
CA VAL A 104 2.79 -2.16 -19.60
C VAL A 104 1.29 -2.08 -19.86
N ALA A 105 0.46 -2.58 -18.94
CA ALA A 105 -1.00 -2.50 -19.08
C ALA A 105 -1.52 -1.04 -19.09
N LEU A 106 -0.90 -0.13 -18.34
CA LEU A 106 -1.25 1.29 -18.32
C LEU A 106 -0.76 2.08 -19.55
N PHE A 107 0.29 1.62 -20.23
CA PHE A 107 0.82 2.25 -21.44
C PHE A 107 0.18 1.72 -22.72
N CYS A 108 -0.01 0.40 -22.82
CA CYS A 108 -0.38 -0.26 -24.06
C CYS A 108 -1.90 -0.38 -24.28
N PHE A 109 -2.71 -0.39 -23.22
CA PHE A 109 -4.15 -0.63 -23.35
C PHE A 109 -4.96 0.63 -23.05
N SER A 110 -5.55 1.21 -24.10
CA SER A 110 -6.41 2.39 -24.00
C SER A 110 -7.82 2.05 -23.47
N TYR A 111 -8.50 3.06 -22.92
CA TYR A 111 -9.87 3.00 -22.42
C TYR A 111 -10.95 3.02 -23.53
N THR A 112 -10.54 3.12 -24.79
CA THR A 112 -11.44 3.44 -25.91
C THR A 112 -12.38 2.30 -26.29
N THR A 113 -12.03 1.05 -26.02
CA THR A 113 -12.83 -0.12 -26.45
C THR A 113 -13.03 -1.13 -25.32
N SER A 114 -14.21 -1.74 -25.30
CA SER A 114 -14.66 -2.64 -24.21
C SER A 114 -13.72 -3.83 -23.97
N LYS A 115 -13.19 -4.43 -25.04
CA LYS A 115 -12.27 -5.59 -24.94
C LYS A 115 -10.95 -5.24 -24.25
N TRP A 116 -10.31 -4.14 -24.67
CA TRP A 116 -9.02 -3.71 -24.12
C TRP A 116 -9.16 -3.20 -22.69
N PHE A 117 -10.31 -2.60 -22.37
CA PHE A 117 -10.64 -2.24 -20.99
C PHE A 117 -10.72 -3.45 -20.06
N PHE A 118 -11.40 -4.53 -20.48
CA PHE A 118 -11.47 -5.77 -19.70
C PHE A 118 -10.10 -6.43 -19.53
N LEU A 119 -9.36 -6.60 -20.62
CA LEU A 119 -8.02 -7.20 -20.58
C LEU A 119 -7.07 -6.44 -19.66
N ARG A 120 -7.05 -5.10 -19.76
CA ARG A 120 -6.27 -4.24 -18.86
C ARG A 120 -6.63 -4.48 -17.40
N ARG A 121 -7.92 -4.60 -17.05
CA ARG A 121 -8.35 -4.85 -15.67
C ARG A 121 -7.89 -6.22 -15.16
N CYS A 122 -7.99 -7.26 -15.99
CA CYS A 122 -7.49 -8.59 -15.64
C CYS A 122 -5.98 -8.56 -15.36
N ILE A 123 -5.21 -7.87 -16.20
CA ILE A 123 -3.75 -7.75 -16.04
C ILE A 123 -3.40 -6.97 -14.78
N LEU A 124 -4.08 -5.83 -14.52
CA LEU A 124 -3.85 -5.05 -13.29
C LEU A 124 -4.24 -5.82 -12.03
N PHE A 125 -5.31 -6.62 -12.08
CA PHE A 125 -5.71 -7.49 -10.98
C PHE A 125 -4.67 -8.58 -10.73
N LEU A 126 -4.16 -9.22 -11.78
CA LEU A 126 -3.09 -10.20 -11.68
C LEU A 126 -1.82 -9.58 -11.08
N SER A 127 -1.38 -8.42 -11.58
CA SER A 127 -0.27 -7.67 -11.00
C SER A 127 -0.47 -7.39 -9.51
N LEU A 128 -1.68 -6.98 -9.11
CA LEU A 128 -2.01 -6.69 -7.73
C LEU A 128 -1.91 -7.94 -6.86
N THR A 129 -2.47 -9.08 -7.29
CA THR A 129 -2.41 -10.32 -6.52
C THR A 129 -1.00 -10.91 -6.47
N THR A 130 -0.22 -10.78 -7.55
CA THR A 130 1.20 -11.16 -7.58
C THR A 130 2.02 -10.36 -6.55
N ILE A 131 1.83 -9.04 -6.49
CA ILE A 131 2.53 -8.21 -5.50
C ILE A 131 2.02 -8.53 -4.08
N ALA A 132 0.71 -8.74 -3.89
CA ALA A 132 0.14 -9.13 -2.61
C ALA A 132 0.75 -10.45 -2.09
N PHE A 133 0.89 -11.44 -2.97
CA PHE A 133 1.51 -12.73 -2.64
C PHE A 133 2.97 -12.55 -2.18
N SER A 134 3.73 -11.65 -2.80
CA SER A 134 5.13 -11.38 -2.40
C SER A 134 5.30 -10.98 -0.93
N PHE A 135 4.28 -10.40 -0.29
CA PHE A 135 4.34 -10.06 1.14
C PHE A 135 4.39 -11.29 2.03
N THR A 136 3.87 -12.44 1.57
CA THR A 136 3.81 -13.68 2.35
C THR A 136 5.11 -14.48 2.31
N LEU A 137 6.05 -14.08 1.45
CA LEU A 137 7.31 -14.80 1.23
C LEU A 137 8.46 -14.29 2.11
N ILE A 138 8.25 -13.21 2.88
CA ILE A 138 9.32 -12.59 3.68
C ILE A 138 8.84 -12.12 5.06
N GLY A 139 9.77 -12.05 6.00
CA GLY A 139 9.50 -11.68 7.39
C GLY A 139 8.87 -12.82 8.18
N HIS A 140 8.50 -12.56 9.43
CA HIS A 140 8.04 -13.61 10.36
C HIS A 140 6.77 -14.34 9.90
N ILE A 141 5.97 -13.77 8.99
CA ILE A 141 4.79 -14.43 8.43
C ILE A 141 5.17 -15.51 7.40
N SER A 142 6.37 -15.50 6.83
CA SER A 142 6.77 -16.48 5.82
C SER A 142 6.89 -17.91 6.36
N SER A 143 7.27 -18.04 7.64
CA SER A 143 7.34 -19.30 8.38
C SER A 143 6.01 -19.70 9.05
N GLN A 144 5.00 -18.84 9.02
CA GLN A 144 3.69 -19.12 9.62
C GLN A 144 2.77 -19.95 8.71
N GLY A 145 1.69 -20.45 9.32
CA GLY A 145 0.68 -21.26 8.65
C GLY A 145 -0.09 -20.51 7.57
N PHE A 146 -0.90 -21.25 6.83
CA PHE A 146 -1.74 -20.71 5.75
C PHE A 146 -2.66 -19.58 6.21
N VAL A 147 -3.18 -19.66 7.45
CA VAL A 147 -4.09 -18.66 8.02
C VAL A 147 -3.42 -17.30 8.12
N ASP A 148 -2.21 -17.20 8.69
CA ASP A 148 -1.49 -15.93 8.83
C ASP A 148 -1.14 -15.31 7.49
N LYS A 149 -0.73 -16.13 6.52
CA LYS A 149 -0.47 -15.70 5.14
C LYS A 149 -1.74 -15.16 4.48
N ALA A 150 -2.88 -15.82 4.68
CA ALA A 150 -4.17 -15.37 4.18
C ALA A 150 -4.61 -14.06 4.85
N LEU A 151 -4.47 -13.94 6.18
CA LEU A 151 -4.75 -12.71 6.92
C LEU A 151 -3.88 -11.56 6.41
N LEU A 152 -2.59 -11.79 6.18
CA LEU A 152 -1.68 -10.78 5.63
C LEU A 152 -2.12 -10.35 4.22
N CYS A 153 -2.40 -11.29 3.33
CA CYS A 153 -2.91 -11.00 1.98
C CYS A 153 -4.19 -10.15 2.02
N VAL A 154 -5.18 -10.56 2.82
CA VAL A 154 -6.44 -9.81 2.98
C VAL A 154 -6.16 -8.40 3.54
N HIS A 155 -5.32 -8.30 4.57
CA HIS A 155 -4.97 -7.04 5.19
C HIS A 155 -4.32 -6.07 4.20
N VAL A 156 -3.29 -6.51 3.47
CA VAL A 156 -2.59 -5.63 2.53
C VAL A 156 -3.45 -5.26 1.32
N LEU A 157 -4.29 -6.17 0.81
CA LEU A 157 -5.20 -5.89 -0.31
C LEU A 157 -6.26 -4.85 0.06
N ILE A 158 -6.89 -4.99 1.22
CA ILE A 158 -7.89 -4.01 1.68
C ILE A 158 -7.22 -2.67 2.00
N MET A 159 -6.04 -2.69 2.63
CA MET A 159 -5.25 -1.48 2.87
C MET A 159 -4.93 -0.77 1.56
N ALA A 160 -4.44 -1.49 0.56
CA ALA A 160 -4.10 -0.94 -0.74
C ALA A 160 -5.33 -0.37 -1.44
N TRP A 161 -6.46 -1.08 -1.38
CA TRP A 161 -7.73 -0.59 -1.89
C TRP A 161 -8.17 0.73 -1.21
N TRP A 162 -8.13 0.77 0.13
CA TRP A 162 -8.59 1.93 0.89
C TRP A 162 -7.67 3.14 0.68
N MET A 163 -6.38 2.99 0.90
CA MET A 163 -5.41 4.08 0.76
C MET A 163 -5.25 4.51 -0.71
N GLY A 164 -5.29 3.54 -1.62
CA GLY A 164 -5.24 3.77 -3.06
C GLY A 164 -6.42 4.56 -3.61
N ALA A 165 -7.59 4.45 -2.98
CA ALA A 165 -8.79 5.18 -3.37
C ALA A 165 -8.75 6.68 -3.00
N LEU A 166 -7.92 7.09 -2.03
CA LEU A 166 -7.94 8.47 -1.50
C LEU A 166 -7.57 9.52 -2.54
N TYR A 167 -6.50 9.31 -3.30
CA TYR A 167 -6.10 10.25 -4.35
C TYR A 167 -7.18 10.37 -5.45
N PRO A 168 -7.74 9.24 -5.94
CA PRO A 168 -8.90 9.26 -6.80
C PRO A 168 -10.08 10.08 -6.27
N LEU A 169 -10.51 9.81 -5.02
CA LEU A 169 -11.59 10.53 -4.34
C LEU A 169 -11.30 12.04 -4.22
N LYS A 170 -10.04 12.40 -3.95
CA LYS A 170 -9.63 13.80 -3.87
C LYS A 170 -9.87 14.53 -5.19
N ARG A 171 -9.43 13.99 -6.34
CA ARG A 171 -9.69 14.70 -7.62
C ARG A 171 -11.16 14.64 -8.01
N ALA A 172 -11.90 13.61 -7.59
CA ALA A 172 -13.34 13.56 -7.81
C ALA A 172 -14.03 14.79 -7.19
N CYS A 173 -13.56 15.25 -6.02
CA CYS A 173 -14.05 16.49 -5.40
C CYS A 173 -13.86 17.74 -6.27
N SER A 174 -12.85 17.76 -7.15
CA SER A 174 -12.52 18.91 -8.01
C SER A 174 -13.07 18.81 -9.43
N HIS A 175 -13.49 17.63 -9.89
CA HIS A 175 -13.86 17.39 -11.29
C HIS A 175 -15.30 16.88 -11.48
N LEU A 176 -15.94 16.36 -10.43
CA LEU A 176 -17.32 15.87 -10.51
C LEU A 176 -18.30 16.92 -10.00
N GLU A 177 -19.47 16.95 -10.62
CA GLU A 177 -20.60 17.71 -10.10
C GLU A 177 -21.07 17.14 -8.74
N ALA A 178 -21.69 17.98 -7.91
CA ALA A 178 -22.08 17.62 -6.54
C ALA A 178 -22.91 16.33 -6.45
N ARG A 179 -23.82 16.09 -7.41
CA ARG A 179 -24.66 14.88 -7.45
C ARG A 179 -23.86 13.62 -7.76
N GLU A 180 -22.98 13.68 -8.76
CA GLU A 180 -22.10 12.57 -9.13
C GLU A 180 -21.11 12.28 -8.01
N LEU A 181 -20.52 13.32 -7.43
CA LEU A 181 -19.60 13.24 -6.29
C LEU A 181 -20.26 12.55 -5.10
N HIS A 182 -21.49 12.95 -4.73
CA HIS A 182 -22.23 12.31 -3.64
C HIS A 182 -22.43 10.81 -3.91
N SER A 183 -22.85 10.44 -5.12
CA SER A 183 -23.08 9.04 -5.50
C SER A 183 -21.80 8.19 -5.39
N VAL A 184 -20.66 8.72 -5.84
CA VAL A 184 -19.36 8.05 -5.72
C VAL A 184 -18.95 7.90 -4.25
N MET A 185 -19.06 8.96 -3.46
CA MET A 185 -18.68 8.98 -2.05
C MET A 185 -19.56 8.06 -1.19
N GLU A 186 -20.87 8.01 -1.46
CA GLU A 186 -21.82 7.15 -0.76
C GLU A 186 -21.53 5.67 -1.03
N LYS A 187 -21.33 5.29 -2.30
CA LYS A 187 -20.97 3.91 -2.67
C LYS A 187 -19.63 3.48 -2.07
N PHE A 188 -18.63 4.38 -2.11
CA PHE A 188 -17.35 4.13 -1.46
C PHE A 188 -17.51 3.93 0.05
N GLY A 189 -18.27 4.80 0.73
CA GLY A 189 -18.50 4.71 2.17
C GLY A 189 -19.23 3.42 2.61
N GLN A 190 -20.16 2.93 1.79
CA GLN A 190 -20.84 1.64 2.03
C GLN A 190 -19.84 0.48 1.97
N GLN A 191 -19.02 0.41 0.92
CA GLN A 191 -18.00 -0.62 0.78
C GLN A 191 -16.92 -0.52 1.86
N ALA A 192 -16.47 0.70 2.16
CA ALA A 192 -15.45 0.96 3.17
C ALA A 192 -15.89 0.50 4.56
N SER A 193 -17.18 0.61 4.89
CA SER A 193 -17.69 0.17 6.19
C SER A 193 -17.46 -1.32 6.45
N PHE A 194 -17.67 -2.16 5.44
CA PHE A 194 -17.41 -3.61 5.53
C PHE A 194 -15.92 -3.91 5.43
N MET A 195 -15.23 -3.33 4.43
CA MET A 195 -13.83 -3.62 4.16
C MET A 195 -12.91 -3.21 5.31
N VAL A 196 -13.11 -2.01 5.87
CA VAL A 196 -12.31 -1.53 7.00
C VAL A 196 -12.55 -2.39 8.25
N GLY A 197 -13.77 -2.88 8.47
CA GLY A 197 -14.06 -3.85 9.54
C GLY A 197 -13.24 -5.13 9.38
N THR A 198 -13.23 -5.72 8.17
CA THR A 198 -12.41 -6.89 7.85
C THR A 198 -10.91 -6.62 8.00
N LEU A 199 -10.45 -5.43 7.61
CA LEU A 199 -9.06 -4.99 7.77
C LEU A 199 -8.64 -4.99 9.24
N PHE A 200 -9.51 -4.49 10.13
CA PHE A 200 -9.26 -4.49 11.57
C PHE A 200 -9.17 -5.91 12.13
N LEU A 201 -10.12 -6.78 11.78
CA LEU A 201 -10.09 -8.18 12.23
C LEU A 201 -8.83 -8.91 11.75
N ALA A 202 -8.44 -8.71 10.49
CA ALA A 202 -7.21 -9.28 9.96
C ALA A 202 -5.97 -8.72 10.66
N GLY A 203 -5.94 -7.41 10.91
CA GLY A 203 -4.84 -6.76 11.64
C GLY A 203 -4.72 -7.24 13.09
N LEU A 204 -5.84 -7.46 13.79
CA LEU A 204 -5.85 -8.02 15.14
C LEU A 204 -5.36 -9.47 15.16
N GLY A 205 -5.77 -10.30 14.20
CA GLY A 205 -5.27 -11.66 14.06
C GLY A 205 -3.75 -11.70 13.84
N LEU A 206 -3.24 -10.86 12.94
CA LEU A 206 -1.79 -10.73 12.70
C LEU A 206 -1.04 -10.20 13.93
N ALA A 207 -1.60 -9.21 14.64
CA ALA A 207 -1.00 -8.69 15.85
C ALA A 207 -0.91 -9.75 16.95
N TYR A 208 -1.98 -10.54 17.14
CA TYR A 208 -2.00 -11.65 18.08
C TYR A 208 -0.95 -12.71 17.74
N SER A 209 -0.90 -13.11 16.46
CA SER A 209 0.06 -14.11 15.96
C SER A 209 1.52 -13.66 16.10
N LEU A 210 1.81 -12.39 15.84
CA LEU A 210 3.18 -11.85 15.88
C LEU A 210 3.66 -11.42 17.27
N LEU A 211 2.76 -11.00 18.16
CA LEU A 211 3.14 -10.53 19.49
C LEU A 211 3.10 -11.63 20.55
N GLY A 212 2.18 -12.58 20.44
CA GLY A 212 1.95 -13.65 21.41
C GLY A 212 1.35 -13.20 22.76
N SER A 213 1.68 -12.00 23.25
CA SER A 213 1.22 -11.47 24.53
C SER A 213 1.01 -9.94 24.51
N LEU A 214 0.17 -9.44 25.43
CA LEU A 214 0.00 -7.99 25.65
C LEU A 214 1.24 -7.35 26.27
N GLU A 215 2.06 -8.12 26.98
CA GLU A 215 3.32 -7.63 27.54
C GLU A 215 4.29 -7.23 26.41
N ASN A 216 4.39 -8.06 25.38
CA ASN A 216 5.19 -7.78 24.20
C ASN A 216 4.68 -6.55 23.44
N LEU A 217 3.40 -6.22 23.51
CA LEU A 217 2.86 -5.00 22.89
C LEU A 217 3.41 -3.71 23.54
N VAL A 218 3.59 -3.71 24.86
CA VAL A 218 3.98 -2.50 25.62
C VAL A 218 5.49 -2.42 25.82
N ASN A 219 6.13 -3.56 26.06
CA ASN A 219 7.53 -3.61 26.48
C ASN A 219 8.51 -3.83 25.33
N SER A 220 8.07 -4.38 24.18
CA SER A 220 8.95 -4.57 23.02
C SER A 220 8.99 -3.33 22.12
N ARG A 221 10.12 -3.12 21.44
CA ARG A 221 10.27 -2.05 20.44
C ARG A 221 9.28 -2.24 19.28
N TYR A 222 9.07 -3.49 18.86
CA TYR A 222 8.10 -3.83 17.82
C TYR A 222 6.68 -3.44 18.22
N GLY A 223 6.28 -3.79 19.45
CA GLY A 223 4.99 -3.46 20.04
C GLY A 223 4.75 -1.95 20.15
N GLN A 224 5.75 -1.19 20.60
CA GLN A 224 5.66 0.27 20.70
C GLN A 224 5.46 0.94 19.34
N MET A 225 6.19 0.52 18.30
CA MET A 225 5.95 1.02 16.95
C MET A 225 4.57 0.63 16.40
N LEU A 226 4.09 -0.57 16.75
CA LEU A 226 2.74 -0.99 16.40
C LEU A 226 1.67 -0.12 17.09
N ILE A 227 1.87 0.27 18.35
CA ILE A 227 0.97 1.21 19.05
C ILE A 227 0.91 2.55 18.30
N VAL A 228 2.05 3.11 17.88
CA VAL A 228 2.06 4.35 17.08
C VAL A 228 1.26 4.18 15.78
N LYS A 229 1.42 3.04 15.09
CA LYS A 229 0.61 2.72 13.90
C LYS A 229 -0.88 2.65 14.24
N LEU A 230 -1.27 2.01 15.34
CA LEU A 230 -2.67 1.89 15.78
C LEU A 230 -3.30 3.25 16.14
N ILE A 231 -2.52 4.16 16.74
CA ILE A 231 -2.96 5.54 17.01
C ILE A 231 -3.29 6.25 15.70
N LEU A 232 -2.40 6.17 14.70
CA LEU A 232 -2.65 6.76 13.38
C LEU A 232 -3.85 6.13 12.66
N VAL A 233 -3.98 4.80 12.72
CA VAL A 233 -5.15 4.08 12.18
C VAL A 233 -6.44 4.57 12.86
N SER A 234 -6.42 4.81 14.17
CA SER A 234 -7.56 5.36 14.90
C SER A 234 -7.92 6.75 14.41
N PHE A 235 -6.93 7.63 14.20
CA PHE A 235 -7.17 8.98 13.66
C PHE A 235 -7.76 8.98 12.26
N ILE A 236 -7.23 8.19 11.31
CA ILE A 236 -7.80 8.11 9.96
C ILE A 236 -9.20 7.49 9.98
N SER A 237 -9.48 6.54 10.87
CA SER A 237 -10.83 5.98 11.05
C SER A 237 -11.82 7.01 11.61
N MET A 238 -11.40 7.88 12.54
CA MET A 238 -12.25 8.99 13.01
C MET A 238 -12.60 9.97 11.88
N LEU A 239 -11.65 10.26 10.99
CA LEU A 239 -11.91 11.06 9.78
C LEU A 239 -12.88 10.36 8.83
N ALA A 240 -12.71 9.05 8.60
CA ALA A 240 -13.61 8.26 7.76
C ALA A 240 -15.05 8.20 8.31
N VAL A 241 -15.21 8.10 9.63
CA VAL A 241 -16.53 8.20 10.30
C VAL A 241 -17.14 9.59 10.09
N ARG A 242 -16.35 10.66 10.26
CA ARG A 242 -16.79 12.04 9.98
C ARG A 242 -17.14 12.23 8.50
N HIS A 243 -16.41 11.62 7.58
CA HIS A 243 -16.74 11.61 6.15
C HIS A 243 -18.13 11.03 5.92
N LYS A 244 -18.36 9.80 6.40
CA LYS A 244 -19.61 9.06 6.18
C LYS A 244 -20.83 9.76 6.77
N TYR A 245 -20.75 10.24 8.01
CA TYR A 245 -21.93 10.73 8.73
C TYR A 245 -22.14 12.25 8.67
N LYS A 246 -21.11 13.03 8.30
CA LYS A 246 -21.21 14.49 8.28
C LYS A 246 -20.87 15.09 6.92
N LEU A 247 -19.70 14.81 6.35
CA LEU A 247 -19.27 15.51 5.14
C LEU A 247 -20.03 15.07 3.90
N VAL A 248 -20.20 13.76 3.68
CA VAL A 248 -20.90 13.24 2.50
C VAL A 248 -22.38 13.64 2.49
N PRO A 249 -23.17 13.49 3.58
CA PRO A 249 -24.56 13.96 3.60
C PRO A 249 -24.71 15.48 3.37
N ASN A 250 -23.75 16.29 3.83
CA ASN A 250 -23.78 17.75 3.66
C ASN A 250 -23.50 18.21 2.23
N LEU A 251 -22.90 17.38 1.37
CA LEU A 251 -22.71 17.71 -0.06
C LEU A 251 -24.04 18.02 -0.77
N LYS A 252 -25.15 17.40 -0.34
CA LYS A 252 -26.49 17.67 -0.88
C LYS A 252 -27.01 19.08 -0.53
N ARG A 253 -26.48 19.69 0.52
CA ARG A 253 -26.97 20.97 1.08
C ARG A 253 -26.10 22.16 0.69
N GLU A 254 -24.78 22.02 0.79
CA GLU A 254 -23.86 23.15 0.67
C GLU A 254 -23.30 23.35 -0.75
N LEU A 255 -23.44 22.35 -1.65
CA LEU A 255 -22.83 22.29 -3.00
C LEU A 255 -21.29 22.52 -3.03
N ASP A 256 -20.66 22.66 -1.88
CA ASP A 256 -19.22 22.89 -1.71
C ASP A 256 -18.50 21.60 -1.26
N SER A 257 -17.54 21.15 -2.06
CA SER A 257 -16.70 19.98 -1.79
C SER A 257 -15.38 20.33 -1.08
N SER A 258 -15.12 21.62 -0.78
CA SER A 258 -13.84 22.08 -0.24
C SER A 258 -13.47 21.44 1.11
N LYS A 259 -14.44 21.34 2.03
CA LYS A 259 -14.27 20.70 3.34
C LYS A 259 -13.93 19.22 3.19
N LEU A 260 -14.58 18.53 2.25
CA LEU A 260 -14.32 17.12 1.95
C LEU A 260 -12.93 16.93 1.34
N ASN A 261 -12.54 17.77 0.38
CA ASN A 261 -11.22 17.73 -0.25
C ASN A 261 -10.07 17.94 0.76
N LYS A 262 -10.21 18.91 1.66
CA LYS A 262 -9.25 19.14 2.75
C LYS A 262 -9.16 17.94 3.69
N SER A 263 -10.30 17.35 4.04
CA SER A 263 -10.35 16.19 4.92
C SER A 263 -9.74 14.94 4.28
N ILE A 264 -9.98 14.68 2.99
CA ILE A 264 -9.30 13.61 2.23
C ILE A 264 -7.78 13.88 2.15
N SER A 265 -7.36 15.14 2.01
CA SER A 265 -5.92 15.48 2.02
C SER A 265 -5.26 15.15 3.36
N MET A 266 -5.96 15.34 4.47
CA MET A 266 -5.50 14.89 5.79
C MET A 266 -5.45 13.37 5.91
N GLU A 267 -6.47 12.67 5.39
CA GLU A 267 -6.46 11.19 5.34
C GLU A 267 -5.26 10.67 4.53
N MET A 268 -4.94 11.29 3.40
CA MET A 268 -3.76 10.95 2.58
C MET A 268 -2.46 11.13 3.35
N LEU A 269 -2.31 12.22 4.12
CA LEU A 269 -1.13 12.46 4.95
C LEU A 269 -0.99 11.37 6.03
N ILE A 270 -2.09 11.06 6.73
CA ILE A 270 -2.07 10.02 7.77
C ILE A 270 -1.80 8.64 7.15
N ALA A 271 -2.40 8.33 6.00
CA ALA A 271 -2.14 7.09 5.26
C ALA A 271 -0.65 6.97 4.87
N PHE A 272 -0.04 8.04 4.37
CA PHE A 272 1.40 8.08 4.09
C PHE A 272 2.23 7.79 5.34
N LEU A 273 1.92 8.43 6.47
CA LEU A 273 2.61 8.17 7.75
C LEU A 273 2.44 6.71 8.21
N ILE A 274 1.25 6.13 8.07
CA ILE A 274 1.00 4.72 8.41
C ILE A 274 1.89 3.80 7.55
N LEU A 275 1.96 4.04 6.24
CA LEU A 275 2.80 3.25 5.32
C LEU A 275 4.28 3.40 5.64
N PHE A 276 4.72 4.62 5.94
CA PHE A 276 6.12 4.91 6.29
C PHE A 276 6.52 4.22 7.61
N ILE A 277 5.69 4.32 8.65
CA ILE A 277 5.91 3.61 9.92
C ILE A 277 5.88 2.10 9.72
N THR A 278 4.97 1.59 8.88
CA THR A 278 4.93 0.16 8.54
C THR A 278 6.21 -0.28 7.82
N ALA A 279 6.77 0.56 6.95
CA ALA A 279 8.05 0.28 6.29
C ALA A 279 9.21 0.22 7.30
N GLY A 280 9.23 1.10 8.30
CA GLY A 280 10.17 1.06 9.42
C GLY A 280 10.01 -0.21 10.27
N LEU A 281 8.79 -0.48 10.72
CA LEU A 281 8.41 -1.61 11.57
C LEU A 281 8.78 -2.96 10.93
N THR A 282 8.58 -3.11 9.62
CA THR A 282 8.89 -4.34 8.88
C THR A 282 10.34 -4.45 8.40
N SER A 283 11.20 -3.48 8.73
CA SER A 283 12.60 -3.45 8.28
C SER A 283 13.60 -3.42 9.43
N ILE A 284 13.40 -2.53 10.40
CA ILE A 284 14.43 -2.21 11.41
C ILE A 284 14.10 -2.86 12.76
N VAL A 285 12.82 -3.09 13.06
CA VAL A 285 12.34 -3.43 14.40
C VAL A 285 11.53 -4.72 14.41
N GLY A 286 11.84 -5.69 13.54
CA GLY A 286 11.06 -6.94 13.43
C GLY A 286 10.81 -7.61 14.80
N PRO A 287 9.74 -8.41 14.95
CA PRO A 287 9.43 -9.05 16.23
C PRO A 287 10.62 -9.89 16.71
N GLU A 288 10.99 -9.75 17.98
CA GLU A 288 12.18 -10.40 18.56
C GLU A 288 11.93 -11.86 18.98
N TYR A 289 10.77 -12.42 18.63
CA TYR A 289 10.23 -13.69 19.15
C TYR A 289 9.78 -14.61 18.02
#